data_AF-A0A2N6BGP5-F1
#
_entry.id   AF-A0A2N6BGP5-F1
#
_cell.length_a   1.000
_cell.length_b   1.000
_cell.length_c   1.000
_cell.angle_alpha   90.00
_cell.angle_beta   90.00
_cell.angle_gamma   90.00
#
_symmetry.space_group_name_H-M   'P 1'
#
loop_
_entity.id
_entity.type
_entity.pdbx_description
1 polymer ?
#
loop_
_entity_poly.entity_id
_entity_poly.type
_entity_poly.pdbx_seq_one_letter_code
_entity_poly.pdbx_strand_id
1 'polypeptide(L)'
;MRTGLIRILSAMVMVAALTGLSRPALALIEIDVTQGKVEPLPIAIPDLLGRSAKEQDYGREIAAVIAADLKSSGLFRPIDQKAFIQRISSINSTPRFGDWRVINAQALAAGQVTQVSDGRLKAEFRLWDVVAQKQMTGVQFFTTRKNWRRVAHLIADAIYKRLTGELGYFDTRLVFIAESGPKDKRVKRLAIMDQDGANLRYLTDGRSLVLTPRFSPKAQEITYMSYAGGRPRVYLLNIETGQQEIIGDFPGMSFAPRFSPDGYKIILSLQQDGNANIYTMDLRSRRWTRLTNSPSIDTGSSYSPDGSQIVFESDRGGSQQLYVMSARGGNARRISFGRGSYSTPVWSPRGDLIAFTKRSEGKFIIGVMRPDGKGERQLTSGFHNEGPTWAPNGRVLMFFRESRGSSGGPQLYQIDLTGYNERLVRTPGFASDPAWSPLIN
;
A
#
# COMPACT_ATOMS: atom_id res chain seq x y z
N MET A 1 65.87 33.13 59.83
CA MET A 1 65.55 34.43 59.19
C MET A 1 64.69 34.18 57.96
N ARG A 2 63.62 34.97 57.81
CA ARG A 2 62.74 35.14 56.63
C ARG A 2 61.68 34.06 56.34
N THR A 3 60.54 34.33 56.96
CA THR A 3 59.14 34.26 56.48
C THR A 3 58.89 34.13 54.97
N GLY A 4 57.88 33.33 54.62
CA GLY A 4 57.14 33.42 53.35
C GLY A 4 55.87 32.55 53.37
N LEU A 5 54.70 33.19 53.46
CA LEU A 5 53.36 32.60 53.32
C LEU A 5 53.14 32.07 51.88
N ILE A 6 52.51 30.90 51.71
CA ILE A 6 51.57 30.63 50.60
C ILE A 6 50.39 29.76 51.11
N ARG A 7 49.21 30.13 50.62
CA ARG A 7 47.85 29.68 50.97
C ARG A 7 47.40 28.40 50.24
N ILE A 8 46.59 27.60 50.96
CA ILE A 8 45.31 26.94 50.57
C ILE A 8 45.28 26.03 49.32
N LEU A 9 44.91 24.75 49.50
CA LEU A 9 43.68 24.16 48.92
C LEU A 9 43.37 22.79 49.55
N SER A 10 42.25 22.71 50.27
CA SER A 10 41.65 21.46 50.75
C SER A 10 40.80 20.85 49.64
N ALA A 11 41.17 19.67 49.14
CA ALA A 11 40.37 18.91 48.20
C ALA A 11 39.36 18.03 48.94
N MET A 12 38.08 18.41 48.87
CA MET A 12 36.95 17.66 49.38
C MET A 12 36.50 16.66 48.30
N VAL A 13 36.76 15.37 48.51
CA VAL A 13 36.30 14.31 47.61
C VAL A 13 34.83 14.01 47.92
N MET A 14 33.93 14.43 47.03
CA MET A 14 32.50 14.10 47.08
C MET A 14 32.27 12.82 46.27
N VAL A 15 32.07 11.69 46.95
CA VAL A 15 31.64 10.43 46.31
C VAL A 15 30.14 10.55 46.01
N ALA A 16 29.81 10.87 44.76
CA ALA A 16 28.43 10.81 44.28
C ALA A 16 28.06 9.34 44.00
N ALA A 17 27.25 8.76 44.88
CA ALA A 17 26.60 7.48 44.63
C ALA A 17 25.60 7.64 43.46
N LEU A 18 25.96 7.16 42.27
CA LEU A 18 25.02 6.98 41.17
C LEU A 18 24.07 5.83 41.52
N THR A 19 22.97 6.14 42.20
CA THR A 19 21.79 5.26 42.20
C THR A 19 21.19 5.30 40.79
N GLY A 20 21.53 4.30 39.98
CA GLY A 20 20.89 4.07 38.70
C GLY A 20 19.40 3.83 38.92
N LEU A 21 18.58 4.85 38.64
CA LEU A 21 17.14 4.69 38.51
C LEU A 21 16.90 3.83 37.26
N SER A 22 16.80 2.52 37.46
CA SER A 22 16.23 1.61 36.46
C SER A 22 14.79 2.05 36.22
N ARG A 23 14.56 2.78 35.13
CA ARG A 23 13.21 3.04 34.65
C ARG A 23 12.53 1.69 34.44
N PRO A 24 11.36 1.42 35.04
CA PRO A 24 10.64 0.20 34.71
C PRO A 24 10.36 0.25 33.21
N ALA A 25 10.85 -0.75 32.48
CA ALA A 25 10.46 -0.96 31.10
C ALA A 25 8.97 -1.30 31.12
N LEU A 26 8.13 -0.28 30.91
CA LEU A 26 6.70 -0.49 30.73
C LEU A 26 6.52 -1.23 29.42
N ALA A 27 6.35 -2.55 29.50
CA ALA A 27 5.97 -3.38 28.36
C ALA A 27 4.60 -2.87 27.85
N LEU A 28 4.66 -2.05 26.80
CA LEU A 28 3.54 -1.70 25.95
C LEU A 28 3.38 -2.82 24.93
N ILE A 29 2.14 -3.19 24.61
CA ILE A 29 1.92 -4.10 23.49
C ILE A 29 2.34 -3.41 22.19
N GLU A 30 3.25 -4.07 21.47
CA GLU A 30 3.75 -3.66 20.16
C GLU A 30 3.96 -4.93 19.32
N ILE A 31 3.61 -4.85 18.04
CA ILE A 31 3.82 -5.91 17.06
C ILE A 31 5.12 -5.61 16.33
N ASP A 32 6.09 -6.50 16.51
CA ASP A 32 7.34 -6.45 15.75
C ASP A 32 7.13 -6.99 14.33
N VAL A 33 6.95 -6.07 13.39
CA VAL A 33 6.76 -6.34 11.96
C VAL A 33 8.06 -6.63 11.19
N THR A 34 9.18 -6.80 11.89
CA THR A 34 10.47 -7.16 11.26
C THR A 34 10.71 -8.67 11.24
N GLN A 35 9.94 -9.44 12.00
CA GLN A 35 10.07 -10.89 12.10
C GLN A 35 9.47 -11.62 10.89
N GLY A 36 10.05 -12.77 10.54
CA GLY A 36 9.64 -13.54 9.35
C GLY A 36 8.24 -14.16 9.44
N LYS A 37 7.74 -14.46 10.65
CA LYS A 37 6.37 -14.93 10.88
C LYS A 37 5.90 -14.39 12.23
N VAL A 38 4.91 -13.52 12.20
CA VAL A 38 4.33 -12.89 13.40
C VAL A 38 3.09 -13.69 13.82
N GLU A 39 2.99 -14.06 15.09
CA GLU A 39 1.75 -14.60 15.63
C GLU A 39 0.70 -13.46 15.68
N PRO A 40 -0.47 -13.61 15.04
CA PRO A 40 -1.43 -12.51 14.96
C PRO A 40 -1.96 -12.11 16.34
N LEU A 41 -1.85 -10.81 16.66
CA LEU A 41 -2.24 -10.24 17.94
C LEU A 41 -3.76 -10.38 18.16
N PRO A 42 -4.23 -11.04 19.24
CA PRO A 42 -5.65 -11.14 19.53
C PRO A 42 -6.22 -9.79 19.99
N ILE A 43 -7.20 -9.28 19.25
CA ILE A 43 -7.82 -7.97 19.53
C ILE A 43 -9.34 -8.11 19.64
N ALA A 44 -9.92 -7.50 20.67
CA ALA A 44 -11.36 -7.39 20.82
C ALA A 44 -11.87 -6.08 20.19
N ILE A 45 -12.90 -6.18 19.36
CA ILE A 45 -13.51 -5.04 18.67
C ILE A 45 -15.04 -5.18 18.82
N PRO A 46 -15.62 -4.70 19.95
CA PRO A 46 -17.07 -4.63 20.11
C PRO A 46 -17.71 -3.69 19.10
N ASP A 47 -18.99 -3.92 18.84
CA ASP A 47 -19.83 -2.95 18.15
C ASP A 47 -19.71 -1.58 18.82
N LEU A 48 -19.54 -0.53 18.01
CA LEU A 48 -19.47 0.82 18.54
C LEU A 48 -20.85 1.20 19.11
N LEU A 49 -20.85 1.86 20.26
CA LEU A 49 -22.08 2.28 20.94
C LEU A 49 -22.86 3.30 20.09
N GLY A 50 -24.18 3.21 20.11
CA GLY A 50 -25.09 4.19 19.50
C GLY A 50 -26.31 4.43 20.39
N ARG A 51 -26.83 5.66 20.40
CA ARG A 51 -28.00 6.06 21.21
C ARG A 51 -29.32 5.78 20.49
N SER A 52 -29.31 5.76 19.17
CA SER A 52 -30.45 5.35 18.33
C SER A 52 -30.16 4.04 17.60
N ALA A 53 -31.21 3.35 17.13
CA ALA A 53 -31.08 2.14 16.32
C ALA A 53 -30.16 2.35 15.10
N LYS A 54 -30.29 3.51 14.44
CA LYS A 54 -29.47 3.85 13.28
C LYS A 54 -27.99 4.05 13.62
N GLU A 55 -27.69 4.68 14.76
CA GLU A 55 -26.31 4.80 15.24
C GLU A 55 -25.72 3.45 15.62
N GLN A 56 -26.53 2.56 16.19
CA GLN A 56 -26.12 1.19 16.48
C GLN A 56 -25.83 0.42 15.19
N ASP A 57 -26.64 0.57 14.15
CA ASP A 57 -26.38 -0.04 12.83
C ASP A 57 -25.02 0.42 12.27
N TYR A 58 -24.76 1.73 12.25
CA TYR A 58 -23.44 2.26 11.88
C TYR A 58 -22.34 1.71 12.77
N GLY A 59 -22.59 1.57 14.06
CA GLY A 59 -21.61 1.07 15.02
C GLY A 59 -21.20 -0.38 14.76
N ARG A 60 -22.15 -1.25 14.41
CA ARG A 60 -21.87 -2.64 13.99
C ARG A 60 -21.11 -2.68 12.66
N GLU A 61 -21.55 -1.89 11.69
CA GLU A 61 -20.93 -1.83 10.36
C GLU A 61 -19.49 -1.34 10.42
N ILE A 62 -19.21 -0.29 11.21
CA ILE A 62 -17.86 0.24 11.43
C ILE A 62 -16.97 -0.77 12.13
N ALA A 63 -17.45 -1.42 13.20
CA ALA A 63 -16.70 -2.45 13.92
C ALA A 63 -16.33 -3.62 12.99
N ALA A 64 -17.26 -4.05 12.14
CA ALA A 64 -17.04 -5.13 11.18
C ALA A 64 -15.94 -4.78 10.16
N VAL A 65 -15.91 -3.55 9.65
CA VAL A 65 -14.86 -3.11 8.72
C VAL A 65 -13.51 -3.02 9.43
N ILE A 66 -13.44 -2.44 10.64
CA ILE A 66 -12.20 -2.38 11.42
C ILE A 66 -11.64 -3.80 11.66
N ALA A 67 -12.49 -4.74 12.05
CA ALA A 67 -12.09 -6.13 12.24
C ALA A 67 -11.60 -6.77 10.94
N ALA A 68 -12.30 -6.56 9.83
CA ALA A 68 -11.93 -7.09 8.52
C ALA A 68 -10.56 -6.56 8.06
N ASP A 69 -10.31 -5.26 8.20
CA ASP A 69 -9.06 -4.59 7.85
C ASP A 69 -7.89 -5.13 8.66
N LEU A 70 -7.99 -5.12 9.98
CA LEU A 70 -6.93 -5.60 10.87
C LEU A 70 -6.64 -7.08 10.62
N LYS A 71 -7.68 -7.92 10.46
CA LYS A 71 -7.52 -9.33 10.06
C LYS A 71 -6.87 -9.46 8.68
N SER A 72 -7.15 -8.54 7.75
CA SER A 72 -6.61 -8.57 6.40
C SER A 72 -5.10 -8.42 6.35
N SER A 73 -4.53 -7.67 7.29
CA SER A 73 -3.08 -7.48 7.40
C SER A 73 -2.31 -8.73 7.82
N GLY A 74 -2.99 -9.74 8.39
CA GLY A 74 -2.34 -10.94 8.93
C GLY A 74 -1.65 -10.72 10.29
N LEU A 75 -1.57 -9.48 10.78
CA LEU A 75 -0.93 -9.14 12.06
C LEU A 75 -1.88 -9.20 13.25
N PHE A 76 -3.19 -9.25 12.99
CA PHE A 76 -4.22 -9.22 14.03
C PHE A 76 -5.19 -10.39 13.88
N ARG A 77 -5.70 -10.86 15.01
CA ARG A 77 -6.78 -11.83 15.12
C ARG A 77 -7.93 -11.22 15.90
N PRO A 78 -8.90 -10.58 15.21
CA PRO A 78 -10.13 -10.16 15.86
C PRO A 78 -10.84 -11.33 16.53
N ILE A 79 -11.20 -11.16 17.79
CA ILE A 79 -11.91 -12.17 18.58
C ILE A 79 -13.40 -12.11 18.25
N ASP A 80 -14.04 -13.29 18.14
CA ASP A 80 -15.49 -13.38 17.92
C ASP A 80 -16.24 -12.68 19.06
N GLN A 81 -17.15 -11.77 18.71
CA GLN A 81 -17.90 -11.00 19.69
C GLN A 81 -18.75 -11.87 20.63
N LYS A 82 -19.11 -13.09 20.24
CA LYS A 82 -19.82 -14.06 21.10
C LYS A 82 -19.01 -14.47 22.33
N ALA A 83 -17.69 -14.32 22.29
CA ALA A 83 -16.82 -14.61 23.42
C ALA A 83 -16.79 -13.47 24.45
N PHE A 84 -17.33 -12.28 24.14
CA PHE A 84 -17.19 -11.11 25.01
C PHE A 84 -17.99 -11.27 26.30
N ILE A 85 -17.28 -11.30 27.43
CA ILE A 85 -17.87 -11.40 28.77
C ILE A 85 -18.40 -10.02 29.21
N GLN A 86 -17.63 -8.96 28.98
CA GLN A 86 -18.08 -7.59 29.22
C GLN A 86 -18.80 -7.01 28.00
N ARG A 87 -19.98 -6.43 28.22
CA ARG A 87 -20.57 -5.45 27.30
C ARG A 87 -20.17 -4.05 27.74
N ILE A 88 -19.49 -3.32 26.85
CA ILE A 88 -19.14 -1.91 27.10
C ILE A 88 -20.42 -1.08 27.05
N SER A 89 -20.67 -0.23 28.05
CA SER A 89 -21.85 0.63 28.14
C SER A 89 -21.52 2.12 27.96
N SER A 90 -20.26 2.49 28.15
CA SER A 90 -19.74 3.84 27.96
C SER A 90 -18.32 3.74 27.44
N ILE A 91 -17.99 4.59 26.47
CA ILE A 91 -16.61 4.67 25.98
C ILE A 91 -15.70 5.29 27.05
N ASN A 92 -16.23 6.11 27.97
CA ASN A 92 -15.47 6.84 28.98
C ASN A 92 -15.16 6.02 30.24
N SER A 93 -15.76 4.84 30.39
CA SER A 93 -15.47 3.97 31.53
C SER A 93 -14.26 3.07 31.25
N THR A 94 -13.47 2.84 32.29
CA THR A 94 -12.36 1.87 32.23
C THR A 94 -12.92 0.45 32.01
N PRO A 95 -12.41 -0.31 31.03
CA PRO A 95 -12.82 -1.70 30.80
C PRO A 95 -12.48 -2.60 32.00
N ARG A 96 -13.28 -3.66 32.20
CA ARG A 96 -12.95 -4.73 33.16
C ARG A 96 -11.92 -5.65 32.51
N PHE A 97 -10.64 -5.28 32.59
CA PHE A 97 -9.55 -5.98 31.90
C PHE A 97 -9.47 -7.48 32.20
N GLY A 98 -9.95 -7.94 33.37
CA GLY A 98 -10.08 -9.37 33.69
C GLY A 98 -10.91 -10.14 32.66
N ASP A 99 -12.10 -9.63 32.33
CA ASP A 99 -13.04 -10.23 31.38
C ASP A 99 -12.41 -10.40 29.98
N TRP A 100 -11.59 -9.44 29.56
CA TRP A 100 -10.92 -9.45 28.26
C TRP A 100 -9.70 -10.39 28.24
N ARG A 101 -8.96 -10.49 29.34
CA ARG A 101 -7.84 -11.45 29.46
C ARG A 101 -8.31 -12.90 29.41
N VAL A 102 -9.47 -13.21 29.98
CA VAL A 102 -10.04 -14.58 29.97
C VAL A 102 -10.26 -15.09 28.54
N ILE A 103 -10.60 -14.21 27.61
CA ILE A 103 -10.77 -14.56 26.18
C ILE A 103 -9.49 -14.33 25.35
N ASN A 104 -8.36 -14.19 26.03
CA ASN A 104 -7.04 -13.96 25.45
C ASN A 104 -6.92 -12.66 24.64
N ALA A 105 -7.77 -11.65 24.88
CA ALA A 105 -7.60 -10.36 24.24
C ALA A 105 -6.37 -9.65 24.80
N GLN A 106 -5.48 -9.23 23.92
CA GLN A 106 -4.32 -8.40 24.27
C GLN A 106 -4.63 -6.92 24.07
N ALA A 107 -5.42 -6.58 23.05
CA ALA A 107 -5.91 -5.22 22.82
C ALA A 107 -7.45 -5.18 22.79
N LEU A 108 -8.02 -4.04 23.14
CA LEU A 108 -9.46 -3.75 23.04
C LEU A 108 -9.67 -2.40 22.35
N ALA A 109 -10.42 -2.39 21.25
CA ALA A 109 -10.85 -1.17 20.57
C ALA A 109 -12.35 -0.93 20.84
N ALA A 110 -12.66 -0.02 21.76
CA ALA A 110 -14.04 0.34 22.11
C ALA A 110 -14.37 1.71 21.53
N GLY A 111 -15.57 1.89 20.97
CA GLY A 111 -15.95 3.18 20.38
C GLY A 111 -17.43 3.49 20.49
N GLN A 112 -17.80 4.66 20.00
CA GLN A 112 -19.18 5.09 19.85
C GLN A 112 -19.37 5.88 18.56
N VAL A 113 -20.60 5.82 18.04
CA VAL A 113 -21.05 6.62 16.91
C VAL A 113 -22.24 7.44 17.36
N THR A 114 -22.18 8.73 17.07
CA THR A 114 -23.24 9.68 17.38
C THR A 114 -23.49 10.55 16.18
N GLN A 115 -24.75 10.92 15.95
CA GLN A 115 -25.09 11.93 14.99
C GLN A 115 -25.08 13.30 15.66
N VAL A 116 -24.32 14.24 15.10
CA VAL A 116 -24.26 15.61 15.60
C VAL A 116 -25.36 16.47 14.98
N SER A 117 -25.61 17.64 15.56
CA SER A 117 -26.73 18.53 15.21
C SER A 117 -26.74 18.97 13.74
N ASP A 118 -25.56 19.07 13.11
CA ASP A 118 -25.40 19.42 11.69
C ASP A 118 -25.67 18.25 10.72
N GLY A 119 -26.08 17.08 11.25
CA GLY A 119 -26.42 15.89 10.46
C GLY A 119 -25.25 14.97 10.13
N ARG A 120 -24.00 15.35 10.45
CA ARG A 120 -22.81 14.50 10.31
C ARG A 120 -22.78 13.38 11.33
N LEU A 121 -22.02 12.33 11.02
CA LEU A 121 -21.65 11.29 11.97
C LEU A 121 -20.34 11.67 12.64
N LYS A 122 -20.31 11.54 13.97
CA LYS A 122 -19.11 11.53 14.78
C LYS A 122 -18.85 10.10 15.25
N ALA A 123 -17.76 9.49 14.80
CA ALA A 123 -17.28 8.23 15.33
C ALA A 123 -16.04 8.51 16.18
N GLU A 124 -16.00 7.94 17.38
CA GLU A 124 -14.86 8.06 18.28
C GLU A 124 -14.51 6.68 18.83
N PHE A 125 -13.22 6.44 19.06
CA PHE A 125 -12.75 5.18 19.61
C PHE A 125 -11.64 5.41 20.64
N ARG A 126 -11.46 4.42 21.50
CA ARG A 126 -10.34 4.25 22.41
C ARG A 126 -9.71 2.88 22.21
N LEU A 127 -8.40 2.86 22.09
CA LEU A 127 -7.62 1.63 22.10
C LEU A 127 -7.02 1.42 23.48
N TRP A 128 -7.21 0.23 24.02
CA TRP A 128 -6.71 -0.17 25.32
C TRP A 128 -5.73 -1.33 25.19
N ASP A 129 -4.65 -1.22 25.95
CA ASP A 129 -3.74 -2.33 26.26
C ASP A 129 -4.38 -3.13 27.41
N VAL A 130 -4.84 -4.35 27.13
CA VAL A 130 -5.54 -5.18 28.11
C VAL A 130 -4.58 -5.75 29.15
N VAL A 131 -3.33 -5.98 28.76
CA VAL A 131 -2.30 -6.58 29.63
C VAL A 131 -1.78 -5.55 30.61
N ALA A 132 -1.40 -4.37 30.10
CA ALA A 132 -0.91 -3.25 30.89
C ALA A 132 -2.02 -2.35 31.45
N GLN A 133 -3.30 -2.66 31.17
CA GLN A 133 -4.48 -2.02 31.74
C GLN A 133 -4.53 -0.49 31.53
N LYS A 134 -4.14 -0.04 30.34
CA LYS A 134 -4.01 1.39 30.04
C LYS A 134 -4.57 1.77 28.68
N GLN A 135 -5.07 2.99 28.59
CA GLN A 135 -5.47 3.56 27.30
C GLN A 135 -4.20 3.90 26.49
N MET A 136 -4.13 3.42 25.25
CA MET A 136 -3.00 3.65 24.35
C MET A 136 -3.21 4.87 23.45
N THR A 137 -4.43 5.05 22.95
CA THR A 137 -4.84 6.16 22.10
C THR A 137 -6.36 6.32 22.09
N GLY A 138 -6.84 7.48 21.66
CA GLY A 138 -8.24 7.71 21.34
C GLY A 138 -8.37 8.84 20.32
N VAL A 139 -9.24 8.65 19.34
CA VAL A 139 -9.42 9.59 18.21
C VAL A 139 -10.91 9.74 17.92
N GLN A 140 -11.29 10.90 17.43
CA GLN A 140 -12.62 11.17 16.90
C GLN A 140 -12.53 11.62 15.44
N PHE A 141 -13.53 11.21 14.65
CA PHE A 141 -13.67 11.54 13.25
C PHE A 141 -15.08 12.09 13.00
N PHE A 142 -15.16 13.10 12.15
CA PHE A 142 -16.43 13.67 11.68
C PHE A 142 -16.57 13.40 10.19
N THR A 143 -17.73 12.88 9.78
CA THR A 143 -17.95 12.51 8.39
C THR A 143 -19.41 12.67 7.99
N THR A 144 -19.67 12.66 6.68
CA THR A 144 -21.05 12.54 6.18
C THR A 144 -21.52 11.10 6.35
N ARG A 145 -22.84 10.90 6.42
CA ARG A 145 -23.43 9.55 6.53
C ARG A 145 -23.03 8.59 5.41
N LYS A 146 -22.68 9.13 4.22
CA LYS A 146 -22.26 8.33 3.06
C LYS A 146 -20.83 7.79 3.20
N ASN A 147 -20.00 8.44 4.02
CA ASN A 147 -18.57 8.17 4.15
C ASN A 147 -18.24 7.45 5.46
N TRP A 148 -19.18 6.70 6.04
CA TRP A 148 -18.97 5.96 7.29
C TRP A 148 -17.88 4.89 7.13
N ARG A 149 -17.80 4.23 5.96
CA ARG A 149 -16.79 3.19 5.65
C ARG A 149 -15.37 3.73 5.72
N ARG A 150 -15.12 4.89 5.12
CA ARG A 150 -13.83 5.58 5.20
C ARG A 150 -13.42 5.82 6.65
N VAL A 151 -14.35 6.20 7.53
CA VAL A 151 -14.04 6.37 8.96
C VAL A 151 -13.64 5.06 9.63
N ALA A 152 -14.25 3.93 9.26
CA ALA A 152 -13.84 2.63 9.76
C ALA A 152 -12.39 2.30 9.34
N HIS A 153 -12.02 2.54 8.07
CA HIS A 153 -10.66 2.37 7.58
C HIS A 153 -9.65 3.28 8.32
N LEU A 154 -10.00 4.55 8.56
CA LEU A 154 -9.17 5.48 9.32
C LEU A 154 -8.96 5.03 10.78
N ILE A 155 -10.00 4.47 11.42
CA ILE A 155 -9.87 3.89 12.76
C ILE A 155 -8.95 2.66 12.72
N ALA A 156 -9.11 1.78 11.74
CA ALA A 156 -8.24 0.62 11.55
C ALA A 156 -6.77 1.05 11.31
N ASP A 157 -6.54 2.07 10.51
CA ASP A 157 -5.20 2.65 10.25
C ASP A 157 -4.59 3.23 11.53
N ALA A 158 -5.40 3.90 12.36
CA ALA A 158 -4.94 4.44 13.65
C ALA A 158 -4.57 3.34 14.65
N ILE A 159 -5.35 2.25 14.71
CA ILE A 159 -5.05 1.07 15.54
C ILE A 159 -3.79 0.38 15.03
N TYR A 160 -3.72 0.13 13.72
CA TYR A 160 -2.57 -0.47 13.05
C TYR A 160 -1.30 0.31 13.38
N LYS A 161 -1.29 1.61 13.11
CA LYS A 161 -0.14 2.48 13.40
C LYS A 161 0.26 2.47 14.86
N ARG A 162 -0.71 2.49 15.77
CA ARG A 162 -0.40 2.51 17.20
C ARG A 162 0.25 1.21 17.68
N LEU A 163 -0.12 0.07 17.09
CA LEU A 163 0.34 -1.24 17.52
C LEU A 163 1.54 -1.76 16.72
N THR A 164 1.78 -1.29 15.50
CA THR A 164 2.88 -1.76 14.64
C THR A 164 3.99 -0.72 14.43
N GLY A 165 3.73 0.54 14.76
CA GLY A 165 4.62 1.66 14.44
C GLY A 165 4.61 2.08 12.96
N GLU A 166 3.88 1.36 12.09
CA GLU A 166 3.85 1.56 10.65
C GLU A 166 2.59 2.31 10.20
N LEU A 167 2.67 3.09 9.14
CA LEU A 167 1.47 3.70 8.58
C LEU A 167 0.51 2.61 8.06
N GLY A 168 -0.77 2.80 8.35
CA GLY A 168 -1.85 2.00 7.78
C GLY A 168 -2.02 2.24 6.26
N TYR A 169 -2.82 1.41 5.63
CA TYR A 169 -3.10 1.43 4.19
C TYR A 169 -4.56 1.10 3.88
N PHE A 170 -5.44 1.05 4.88
CA PHE A 170 -6.82 0.64 4.70
C PHE A 170 -7.66 1.74 4.04
N ASP A 171 -7.40 3.03 4.33
CA ASP A 171 -8.04 4.15 3.63
C ASP A 171 -7.37 4.43 2.25
N THR A 172 -7.45 3.42 1.38
CA THR A 172 -6.91 3.45 0.02
C THR A 172 -7.87 2.81 -0.98
N ARG A 173 -7.62 3.09 -2.26
CA ARG A 173 -8.36 2.55 -3.40
C ARG A 173 -7.43 1.81 -4.36
N LEU A 174 -8.05 1.00 -5.20
CA LEU A 174 -7.42 0.27 -6.27
C LEU A 174 -8.07 0.67 -7.57
N VAL A 175 -7.26 1.04 -8.56
CA VAL A 175 -7.68 1.09 -9.95
C VAL A 175 -7.15 -0.16 -10.65
N PHE A 176 -7.97 -0.77 -11.50
CA PHE A 176 -7.61 -2.00 -12.19
C PHE A 176 -8.40 -2.14 -13.49
N ILE A 177 -8.04 -3.13 -14.29
CA ILE A 177 -8.78 -3.51 -15.48
C ILE A 177 -9.73 -4.65 -15.13
N ALA A 178 -11.03 -4.34 -15.07
CA ALA A 178 -12.08 -5.33 -14.91
C ALA A 178 -12.36 -6.02 -16.24
N GLU A 179 -12.36 -7.35 -16.23
CA GLU A 179 -12.47 -8.19 -17.41
C GLU A 179 -13.71 -9.11 -17.33
N SER A 180 -14.40 -9.23 -18.47
CA SER A 180 -15.62 -10.05 -18.59
C SER A 180 -15.70 -10.70 -19.98
N GLY A 181 -16.60 -11.68 -20.16
CA GLY A 181 -16.72 -12.47 -21.41
C GLY A 181 -15.81 -13.70 -21.48
N PRO A 182 -15.65 -14.34 -22.64
CA PRO A 182 -14.66 -15.40 -22.87
C PRO A 182 -13.27 -14.82 -23.17
N LYS A 183 -12.23 -15.66 -23.11
CA LYS A 183 -10.82 -15.24 -23.23
C LYS A 183 -10.46 -14.62 -24.59
N ASP A 184 -11.08 -15.09 -25.66
CA ASP A 184 -10.93 -14.62 -27.04
C ASP A 184 -11.76 -13.35 -27.36
N LYS A 185 -12.72 -13.00 -26.50
CA LYS A 185 -13.59 -11.82 -26.65
C LYS A 185 -13.75 -11.06 -25.33
N ARG A 186 -12.61 -10.78 -24.67
CA ARG A 186 -12.59 -10.07 -23.38
C ARG A 186 -13.07 -8.64 -23.53
N VAL A 187 -14.10 -8.28 -22.77
CA VAL A 187 -14.48 -6.87 -22.55
C VAL A 187 -13.69 -6.35 -21.36
N LYS A 188 -12.83 -5.37 -21.60
CA LYS A 188 -11.98 -4.73 -20.59
C LYS A 188 -12.52 -3.35 -20.22
N ARG A 189 -12.64 -3.07 -18.92
CA ARG A 189 -13.11 -1.79 -18.38
C ARG A 189 -12.14 -1.29 -17.32
N LEU A 190 -11.88 0.00 -17.32
CA LEU A 190 -11.26 0.66 -16.18
C LEU A 190 -12.25 0.67 -15.01
N ALA A 191 -11.82 0.20 -13.85
CA ALA A 191 -12.63 0.16 -12.64
C ALA A 191 -11.83 0.65 -11.42
N ILE A 192 -12.55 1.17 -10.43
CA ILE A 192 -11.99 1.60 -9.14
C ILE A 192 -12.82 1.01 -8.00
N MET A 193 -12.17 0.61 -6.91
CA MET A 193 -12.79 0.11 -5.68
C MET A 193 -11.94 0.47 -4.47
N ASP A 194 -12.48 0.32 -3.26
CA ASP A 194 -11.68 0.34 -2.03
C ASP A 194 -10.73 -0.86 -2.00
N GLN A 195 -9.64 -0.79 -1.23
CA GLN A 195 -8.63 -1.86 -1.21
C GLN A 195 -9.19 -3.24 -0.83
N ASP A 196 -10.30 -3.27 -0.08
CA ASP A 196 -10.98 -4.48 0.36
C ASP A 196 -12.00 -5.05 -0.65
N GLY A 197 -12.20 -4.37 -1.79
CA GLY A 197 -13.14 -4.75 -2.84
C GLY A 197 -14.53 -4.09 -2.75
N ALA A 198 -14.79 -3.29 -1.72
CA ALA A 198 -16.03 -2.54 -1.60
C ALA A 198 -16.08 -1.32 -2.55
N ASN A 199 -17.26 -0.71 -2.68
CA ASN A 199 -17.46 0.55 -3.43
C ASN A 199 -16.96 0.51 -4.89
N LEU A 200 -17.08 -0.66 -5.54
CA LEU A 200 -16.69 -0.83 -6.94
C LEU A 200 -17.49 0.09 -7.88
N ARG A 201 -16.77 0.79 -8.76
CA ARG A 201 -17.32 1.62 -9.83
C ARG A 201 -16.53 1.41 -11.13
N TYR A 202 -17.24 1.29 -12.24
CA TYR A 202 -16.64 1.31 -13.58
C TYR A 202 -16.45 2.75 -14.05
N LEU A 203 -15.26 3.06 -14.56
CA LEU A 203 -14.88 4.38 -15.06
C LEU A 203 -14.97 4.47 -16.60
N THR A 204 -15.11 3.33 -17.26
CA THR A 204 -15.31 3.21 -18.72
C THR A 204 -16.37 2.16 -19.03
N ASP A 205 -17.04 2.29 -20.17
CA ASP A 205 -18.14 1.42 -20.59
C ASP A 205 -17.70 0.07 -21.19
N GLY A 206 -16.44 -0.05 -21.62
CA GLY A 206 -15.86 -1.25 -22.23
C GLY A 206 -16.03 -1.33 -23.75
N ARG A 207 -16.43 -0.23 -24.41
CA ARG A 207 -16.49 -0.17 -25.89
C ARG A 207 -15.12 -0.14 -26.55
N SER A 208 -14.12 0.36 -25.84
CA SER A 208 -12.73 0.41 -26.29
C SER A 208 -11.86 -0.41 -25.36
N LEU A 209 -10.85 -1.08 -25.92
CA LEU A 209 -9.82 -1.74 -25.13
C LEU A 209 -9.10 -0.70 -24.26
N VAL A 210 -9.00 -0.97 -22.97
CA VAL A 210 -8.29 -0.15 -21.98
C VAL A 210 -7.33 -1.01 -21.18
N LEU A 211 -6.13 -0.47 -20.91
CA LEU A 211 -5.02 -1.22 -20.31
C LEU A 211 -4.21 -0.37 -19.32
N THR A 212 -3.59 -1.06 -18.37
CA THR A 212 -2.48 -0.56 -17.54
C THR A 212 -2.73 0.80 -16.85
N PRO A 213 -3.74 0.93 -15.97
CA PRO A 213 -3.99 2.19 -15.29
C PRO A 213 -2.94 2.50 -14.23
N ARG A 214 -2.69 3.80 -13.96
CA ARG A 214 -1.78 4.29 -12.91
C ARG A 214 -2.37 5.51 -12.22
N PHE A 215 -2.33 5.54 -10.90
CA PHE A 215 -2.72 6.71 -10.11
C PHE A 215 -1.68 7.84 -10.21
N SER A 216 -2.18 9.08 -10.22
CA SER A 216 -1.36 10.24 -9.88
C SER A 216 -1.01 10.21 -8.38
N PRO A 217 0.24 10.49 -8.00
CA PRO A 217 0.64 10.55 -6.59
C PRO A 217 0.15 11.82 -5.88
N LYS A 218 -0.35 12.82 -6.62
CA LYS A 218 -0.69 14.16 -6.10
C LYS A 218 -2.12 14.60 -6.39
N ALA A 219 -2.76 14.03 -7.40
CA ALA A 219 -4.11 14.41 -7.82
C ALA A 219 -5.04 13.19 -7.82
N GLN A 220 -6.35 13.46 -7.77
CA GLN A 220 -7.40 12.44 -7.95
C GLN A 220 -7.56 12.07 -9.42
N GLU A 221 -6.48 11.59 -10.02
CA GLU A 221 -6.36 11.33 -11.46
C GLU A 221 -5.76 9.95 -11.74
N ILE A 222 -6.14 9.39 -12.89
CA ILE A 222 -5.64 8.12 -13.40
C ILE A 222 -5.14 8.33 -14.81
N THR A 223 -3.93 7.88 -15.11
CA THR A 223 -3.51 7.68 -16.50
C THR A 223 -3.75 6.24 -16.93
N TYR A 224 -4.21 6.03 -18.16
CA TYR A 224 -4.42 4.70 -18.73
C TYR A 224 -4.30 4.74 -20.25
N MET A 225 -4.06 3.57 -20.85
CA MET A 225 -4.03 3.43 -22.30
C MET A 225 -5.41 3.03 -22.82
N SER A 226 -5.85 3.63 -23.94
CA SER A 226 -7.07 3.23 -24.64
C SER A 226 -6.86 3.14 -26.14
N TYR A 227 -7.51 2.16 -26.78
CA TYR A 227 -7.57 2.00 -28.24
C TYR A 227 -8.83 2.64 -28.86
N ALA A 228 -9.43 3.60 -28.17
CA ALA A 228 -10.55 4.37 -28.70
C ALA A 228 -10.13 5.03 -30.03
N GLY A 229 -10.93 4.82 -31.09
CA GLY A 229 -10.59 5.31 -32.43
C GLY A 229 -9.54 4.47 -33.17
N GLY A 230 -9.26 3.24 -32.73
CA GLY A 230 -8.44 2.26 -33.46
C GLY A 230 -6.93 2.42 -33.33
N ARG A 231 -6.45 3.37 -32.53
CA ARG A 231 -5.02 3.59 -32.24
C ARG A 231 -4.80 3.76 -30.73
N PRO A 232 -3.68 3.27 -30.17
CA PRO A 232 -3.40 3.43 -28.75
C PRO A 232 -3.08 4.87 -28.40
N ARG A 233 -3.78 5.43 -27.41
CA ARG A 233 -3.52 6.76 -26.85
C ARG A 233 -3.49 6.68 -25.33
N VAL A 234 -2.76 7.60 -24.71
CA VAL A 234 -2.78 7.75 -23.25
C VAL A 234 -3.80 8.81 -22.89
N TYR A 235 -4.66 8.44 -21.96
CA TYR A 235 -5.68 9.31 -21.39
C TYR A 235 -5.28 9.68 -19.96
N LEU A 236 -5.70 10.88 -19.55
CA LEU A 236 -5.78 11.33 -18.17
C LEU A 236 -7.25 11.43 -17.80
N LEU A 237 -7.65 10.74 -16.73
CA LEU A 237 -9.01 10.76 -16.21
C LEU A 237 -9.02 11.39 -14.82
N ASN A 238 -9.83 12.44 -14.64
CA ASN A 238 -10.18 12.93 -13.32
C ASN A 238 -11.25 12.04 -12.67
N ILE A 239 -10.98 11.50 -11.49
CA ILE A 239 -11.84 10.51 -10.82
C ILE A 239 -13.14 11.13 -10.29
N GLU A 240 -13.10 12.41 -9.93
CA GLU A 240 -14.22 13.13 -9.33
C GLU A 240 -15.22 13.59 -10.39
N THR A 241 -14.73 14.22 -11.45
CA THR A 241 -15.56 14.78 -12.53
C THR A 241 -15.85 13.78 -13.65
N GLY A 242 -15.02 12.74 -13.79
CA GLY A 242 -15.07 11.81 -14.92
C GLY A 242 -14.53 12.39 -16.23
N GLN A 243 -13.97 13.61 -16.21
CA GLN A 243 -13.41 14.25 -17.38
C GLN A 243 -12.17 13.50 -17.88
N GLN A 244 -12.11 13.28 -19.20
CA GLN A 244 -11.01 12.62 -19.89
C GLN A 244 -10.28 13.59 -20.82
N GLU A 245 -8.96 13.63 -20.72
CA GLU A 245 -8.07 14.36 -21.64
C GLU A 245 -7.11 13.38 -22.32
N ILE A 246 -6.81 13.61 -23.60
CA ILE A 246 -5.76 12.89 -24.31
C ILE A 246 -4.41 13.58 -23.99
N ILE A 247 -3.49 12.84 -23.38
CA ILE A 247 -2.15 13.35 -23.07
C ILE A 247 -1.29 13.42 -24.34
N GLY A 248 -1.51 12.48 -25.27
CA GLY A 248 -0.79 12.42 -26.54
C GLY A 248 -1.03 11.11 -27.28
N ASP A 249 -0.53 11.07 -28.51
CA ASP A 249 -0.34 9.84 -29.28
C ASP A 249 1.11 9.38 -29.08
N PHE A 250 1.28 8.08 -28.84
CA PHE A 250 2.59 7.49 -28.51
C PHE A 250 2.81 6.23 -29.34
N PRO A 251 3.13 6.38 -30.65
CA PRO A 251 3.41 5.24 -31.51
C PRO A 251 4.52 4.36 -30.93
N GLY A 252 4.31 3.03 -30.95
CA GLY A 252 5.27 2.07 -30.41
C GLY A 252 5.34 2.00 -28.89
N MET A 253 4.41 2.62 -28.15
CA MET A 253 4.37 2.50 -26.69
C MET A 253 4.10 1.05 -26.26
N SER A 254 4.93 0.54 -25.35
CA SER A 254 4.80 -0.83 -24.81
C SER A 254 4.00 -0.91 -23.52
N PHE A 255 4.05 0.13 -22.67
CA PHE A 255 3.35 0.20 -21.39
C PHE A 255 2.74 1.58 -21.17
N ALA A 256 1.63 1.68 -20.44
CA ALA A 256 1.14 2.99 -20.01
C ALA A 256 2.17 3.72 -19.13
N PRO A 257 2.21 5.05 -19.24
CA PRO A 257 3.16 5.86 -18.49
C PRO A 257 2.95 5.77 -16.99
N ARG A 258 4.03 5.98 -16.24
CA ARG A 258 3.97 6.23 -14.79
C ARG A 258 4.26 7.70 -14.49
N PHE A 259 3.61 8.25 -13.48
CA PHE A 259 3.91 9.59 -12.99
C PHE A 259 5.26 9.64 -12.27
N SER A 260 5.93 10.78 -12.35
CA SER A 260 6.97 11.15 -11.39
C SER A 260 6.34 11.37 -10.00
N PRO A 261 7.11 11.22 -8.90
CA PRO A 261 6.56 11.38 -7.54
C PRO A 261 5.96 12.76 -7.24
N ASP A 262 6.44 13.80 -7.94
CA ASP A 262 5.91 15.16 -7.87
C ASP A 262 4.63 15.37 -8.72
N GLY A 263 4.26 14.40 -9.56
CA GLY A 263 3.09 14.43 -10.44
C GLY A 263 3.23 15.28 -11.70
N TYR A 264 4.38 15.92 -11.95
CA TYR A 264 4.53 16.86 -13.07
C TYR A 264 4.99 16.23 -14.38
N LYS A 265 5.57 15.03 -14.31
CA LYS A 265 6.08 14.31 -15.48
C LYS A 265 5.46 12.93 -15.56
N ILE A 266 5.47 12.40 -16.77
CA ILE A 266 5.29 10.98 -17.02
C ILE A 266 6.58 10.37 -17.56
N ILE A 267 6.84 9.11 -17.21
CA ILE A 267 7.86 8.27 -17.81
C ILE A 267 7.20 7.14 -18.60
N LEU A 268 7.74 6.85 -19.77
CA LEU A 268 7.21 5.87 -20.69
C LEU A 268 8.33 5.26 -21.53
N SER A 269 7.98 4.18 -22.23
CA SER A 269 8.88 3.52 -23.17
C SER A 269 8.26 3.49 -24.55
N LEU A 270 9.07 3.84 -25.56
CA LEU A 270 8.67 3.90 -26.95
C LEU A 270 9.55 2.99 -27.79
N GLN A 271 8.92 2.09 -28.54
CA GLN A 271 9.55 1.24 -29.53
C GLN A 271 9.68 1.98 -30.86
N GLN A 272 10.90 2.05 -31.39
CA GLN A 272 11.24 2.71 -32.65
C GLN A 272 12.29 1.85 -33.36
N ASP A 273 12.11 1.55 -34.66
CA ASP A 273 13.12 0.88 -35.49
C ASP A 273 13.76 -0.39 -34.88
N GLY A 274 12.96 -1.20 -34.16
CA GLY A 274 13.40 -2.47 -33.59
C GLY A 274 14.03 -2.41 -32.18
N ASN A 275 14.22 -1.22 -31.59
CA ASN A 275 14.62 -1.05 -30.19
C ASN A 275 13.52 -0.34 -29.38
N ALA A 276 13.67 -0.28 -28.04
CA ALA A 276 12.78 0.50 -27.18
C ALA A 276 13.59 1.38 -26.24
N ASN A 277 13.20 2.64 -26.10
CA ASN A 277 13.91 3.61 -25.29
C ASN A 277 12.99 4.26 -24.26
N ILE A 278 13.57 4.70 -23.14
CA ILE A 278 12.85 5.36 -22.07
C ILE A 278 12.84 6.86 -22.31
N TYR A 279 11.67 7.45 -22.16
CA TYR A 279 11.44 8.88 -22.30
C TYR A 279 10.67 9.43 -21.10
N THR A 280 10.86 10.73 -20.84
CA THR A 280 10.00 11.50 -19.95
C THR A 280 9.33 12.62 -20.70
N MET A 281 8.09 12.93 -20.33
CA MET A 281 7.35 14.09 -20.81
C MET A 281 6.86 14.92 -19.64
N ASP A 282 7.12 16.23 -19.67
CA ASP A 282 6.53 17.19 -18.75
C ASP A 282 5.08 17.48 -19.14
N LEU A 283 4.14 17.32 -18.20
CA LEU A 283 2.71 17.37 -18.50
C LEU A 283 2.22 18.79 -18.84
N ARG A 284 2.88 19.83 -18.30
CA ARG A 284 2.50 21.23 -18.52
C ARG A 284 3.07 21.76 -19.82
N SER A 285 4.37 21.62 -20.03
CA SER A 285 5.09 22.14 -21.20
C SER A 285 5.06 21.20 -22.40
N ARG A 286 4.67 19.94 -22.20
CA ARG A 286 4.73 18.86 -23.22
C ARG A 286 6.17 18.61 -23.74
N ARG A 287 7.19 19.07 -23.01
CA ARG A 287 8.59 18.89 -23.38
C ARG A 287 9.01 17.43 -23.15
N TRP A 288 9.70 16.90 -24.14
CA TRP A 288 10.25 15.54 -24.15
C TRP A 288 11.71 15.50 -23.74
N THR A 289 12.11 14.41 -23.10
CA THR A 289 13.52 14.09 -22.83
C THR A 289 13.73 12.59 -22.96
N ARG A 290 14.68 12.19 -23.79
CA ARG A 290 15.11 10.81 -23.96
C ARG A 290 16.12 10.46 -22.87
N LEU A 291 15.89 9.38 -22.14
CA LEU A 291 16.76 8.94 -21.04
C LEU A 291 17.71 7.80 -21.43
N THR A 292 17.31 6.95 -22.39
CA THR A 292 18.16 5.89 -22.94
C THR A 292 18.26 5.98 -24.46
N ASN A 293 19.39 5.57 -25.02
CA ASN A 293 19.68 5.66 -26.46
C ASN A 293 20.45 4.46 -27.02
N SER A 294 20.23 3.27 -26.46
CA SER A 294 20.97 2.06 -26.83
C SER A 294 20.23 1.21 -27.88
N PRO A 295 20.89 0.25 -28.54
CA PRO A 295 20.23 -0.74 -29.41
C PRO A 295 19.30 -1.72 -28.67
N SER A 296 19.28 -1.68 -27.34
CA SER A 296 18.53 -2.60 -26.48
C SER A 296 17.05 -2.21 -26.33
N ILE A 297 16.26 -3.13 -25.78
CA ILE A 297 14.87 -2.90 -25.40
C ILE A 297 14.84 -2.44 -23.94
N ASP A 298 14.60 -1.15 -23.70
CA ASP A 298 14.46 -0.55 -22.38
C ASP A 298 12.99 -0.22 -22.05
N THR A 299 12.37 -0.96 -21.12
CA THR A 299 10.94 -0.88 -20.81
C THR A 299 10.58 -0.88 -19.33
N GLY A 300 9.28 -0.78 -19.00
CA GLY A 300 8.75 -1.08 -17.65
C GLY A 300 9.24 -0.18 -16.52
N SER A 301 9.53 1.10 -16.78
CA SER A 301 10.21 1.97 -15.82
C SER A 301 9.34 2.42 -14.63
N SER A 302 9.99 2.71 -13.49
CA SER A 302 9.41 3.28 -12.28
C SER A 302 10.40 4.22 -11.59
N TYR A 303 9.93 5.36 -11.10
CA TYR A 303 10.75 6.28 -10.29
C TYR A 303 10.99 5.74 -8.88
N SER A 304 12.12 6.11 -8.29
CA SER A 304 12.32 6.10 -6.85
C SER A 304 11.40 7.15 -6.19
N PRO A 305 10.99 6.97 -4.91
CA PRO A 305 10.04 7.87 -4.26
C PRO A 305 10.55 9.31 -4.09
N ASP A 306 11.88 9.49 -4.04
CA ASP A 306 12.54 10.81 -4.01
C ASP A 306 12.70 11.42 -5.42
N GLY A 307 12.36 10.70 -6.48
CA GLY A 307 12.48 11.12 -7.87
C GLY A 307 13.92 11.22 -8.39
N SER A 308 14.92 10.79 -7.63
CA SER A 308 16.34 10.91 -8.02
C SER A 308 16.77 9.84 -9.01
N GLN A 309 16.12 8.69 -9.01
CA GLN A 309 16.47 7.51 -9.79
C GLN A 309 15.25 6.90 -10.48
N ILE A 310 15.53 6.05 -11.47
CA ILE A 310 14.54 5.14 -12.04
C ILE A 310 15.08 3.72 -12.02
N VAL A 311 14.18 2.76 -11.86
CA VAL A 311 14.41 1.35 -12.19
C VAL A 311 13.68 1.04 -13.50
N PHE A 312 14.25 0.16 -14.32
CA PHE A 312 13.67 -0.28 -15.58
C PHE A 312 14.21 -1.66 -15.97
N GLU A 313 13.57 -2.31 -16.93
CA GLU A 313 14.04 -3.59 -17.50
C GLU A 313 14.78 -3.34 -18.82
N SER A 314 15.85 -4.10 -19.06
CA SER A 314 16.66 -4.01 -20.28
C SER A 314 17.26 -5.35 -20.68
N ASP A 315 17.32 -5.63 -21.97
CA ASP A 315 17.99 -6.80 -22.55
C ASP A 315 19.46 -6.55 -22.95
N ARG A 316 20.03 -5.38 -22.61
CA ARG A 316 21.41 -4.98 -22.96
C ARG A 316 22.52 -5.97 -22.55
N GLY A 317 22.23 -6.87 -21.61
CA GLY A 317 23.13 -7.93 -21.17
C GLY A 317 22.84 -9.30 -21.79
N GLY A 318 22.09 -9.35 -22.90
CA GLY A 318 21.68 -10.57 -23.62
C GLY A 318 20.35 -11.17 -23.17
N SER A 319 19.96 -11.01 -21.90
CA SER A 319 18.63 -11.36 -21.38
C SER A 319 18.01 -10.18 -20.65
N GLN A 320 16.67 -10.17 -20.54
CA GLN A 320 15.93 -9.13 -19.85
C GLN A 320 16.23 -9.12 -18.34
N GLN A 321 16.78 -8.02 -17.86
CA GLN A 321 17.28 -7.83 -16.49
C GLN A 321 16.90 -6.43 -15.99
N LEU A 322 16.97 -6.21 -14.68
CA LEU A 322 16.66 -4.93 -14.06
C LEU A 322 17.91 -4.05 -13.94
N TYR A 323 17.72 -2.77 -14.23
CA TYR A 323 18.75 -1.74 -14.15
C TYR A 323 18.22 -0.53 -13.39
N VAL A 324 19.13 0.18 -12.72
CA VAL A 324 18.87 1.45 -12.05
C VAL A 324 19.77 2.52 -12.65
N MET A 325 19.22 3.72 -12.85
CA MET A 325 19.99 4.90 -13.26
C MET A 325 19.40 6.18 -12.67
N SER A 326 20.12 7.30 -12.84
CA SER A 326 19.59 8.62 -12.52
C SER A 326 18.31 8.91 -13.31
N ALA A 327 17.34 9.56 -12.68
CA ALA A 327 16.12 10.02 -13.35
C ALA A 327 16.39 11.08 -14.44
N ARG A 328 17.61 11.62 -14.50
CA ARG A 328 18.09 12.51 -15.57
C ARG A 328 18.77 11.76 -16.72
N GLY A 329 18.78 10.43 -16.69
CA GLY A 329 19.48 9.57 -17.64
C GLY A 329 20.95 9.35 -17.30
N GLY A 330 21.69 8.76 -18.24
CA GLY A 330 23.11 8.43 -18.09
C GLY A 330 23.36 6.94 -17.91
N ASN A 331 24.50 6.60 -17.30
CA ASN A 331 24.92 5.21 -17.14
C ASN A 331 23.97 4.45 -16.21
N ALA A 332 23.50 3.29 -16.67
CA ALA A 332 22.67 2.41 -15.87
C ALA A 332 23.46 1.25 -15.28
N ARG A 333 23.17 0.92 -14.02
CA ARG A 333 23.76 -0.19 -13.28
C ARG A 333 22.78 -1.35 -13.25
N ARG A 334 23.22 -2.54 -13.66
CA ARG A 334 22.47 -3.78 -13.50
C ARG A 334 22.31 -4.13 -12.02
N ILE A 335 21.11 -4.53 -11.61
CA ILE A 335 20.81 -4.92 -10.21
C ILE A 335 20.31 -6.36 -10.07
N SER A 336 19.81 -7.00 -11.14
CA SER A 336 19.42 -8.41 -11.10
C SER A 336 20.46 -9.30 -11.78
N PHE A 337 20.83 -10.41 -11.13
CA PHE A 337 21.88 -11.33 -11.61
C PHE A 337 21.45 -12.79 -11.63
N GLY A 338 20.25 -13.10 -11.16
CA GLY A 338 19.73 -14.47 -11.16
C GLY A 338 19.35 -14.96 -12.55
N ARG A 339 19.08 -16.27 -12.64
CA ARG A 339 18.59 -16.92 -13.87
C ARG A 339 17.16 -16.49 -14.19
N GLY A 340 16.82 -16.47 -15.48
CA GLY A 340 15.49 -16.08 -15.97
C GLY A 340 15.43 -14.65 -16.47
N SER A 341 14.21 -14.19 -16.76
CA SER A 341 13.92 -12.84 -17.26
C SER A 341 13.21 -12.04 -16.17
N TYR A 342 13.68 -10.82 -15.90
CA TYR A 342 13.08 -9.94 -14.91
C TYR A 342 12.33 -8.81 -15.60
N SER A 343 11.11 -8.53 -15.15
CA SER A 343 10.23 -7.54 -15.76
C SER A 343 9.36 -6.78 -14.76
N THR A 344 8.70 -5.73 -15.23
CA THR A 344 7.72 -4.91 -14.49
C THR A 344 8.22 -4.40 -13.12
N PRO A 345 9.44 -3.82 -13.04
CA PRO A 345 9.96 -3.35 -11.77
C PRO A 345 9.16 -2.17 -11.22
N VAL A 346 8.94 -2.15 -9.90
CA VAL A 346 8.26 -1.05 -9.20
C VAL A 346 8.97 -0.73 -7.90
N TRP A 347 9.38 0.53 -7.76
CA TRP A 347 10.04 1.01 -6.55
C TRP A 347 9.04 1.10 -5.39
N SER A 348 9.45 0.65 -4.21
CA SER A 348 8.70 0.82 -2.96
C SER A 348 8.53 2.30 -2.64
N PRO A 349 7.35 2.73 -2.15
CA PRO A 349 7.14 4.07 -1.61
C PRO A 349 8.13 4.44 -0.48
N ARG A 350 8.71 3.46 0.20
CA ARG A 350 9.74 3.64 1.25
C ARG A 350 11.15 3.81 0.69
N GLY A 351 11.37 3.49 -0.60
CA GLY A 351 12.65 3.63 -1.28
C GLY A 351 13.64 2.49 -1.05
N ASP A 352 13.35 1.59 -0.11
CA ASP A 352 14.24 0.53 0.37
C ASP A 352 14.23 -0.75 -0.47
N LEU A 353 13.17 -0.97 -1.25
CA LEU A 353 12.94 -2.17 -2.06
C LEU A 353 12.44 -1.84 -3.47
N ILE A 354 12.66 -2.79 -4.37
CA ILE A 354 12.11 -2.84 -5.72
C ILE A 354 11.38 -4.18 -5.85
N ALA A 355 10.07 -4.13 -6.13
CA ALA A 355 9.31 -5.32 -6.51
C ALA A 355 9.48 -5.59 -8.01
N PHE A 356 9.40 -6.85 -8.40
CA PHE A 356 9.53 -7.26 -9.79
C PHE A 356 8.77 -8.54 -10.08
N THR A 357 8.52 -8.77 -11.36
CA THR A 357 8.12 -10.07 -11.90
C THR A 357 9.37 -10.77 -12.43
N LYS A 358 9.49 -12.07 -12.19
CA LYS A 358 10.59 -12.89 -12.73
C LYS A 358 10.01 -14.15 -13.37
N ARG A 359 10.34 -14.37 -14.63
CA ARG A 359 10.03 -15.61 -15.34
C ARG A 359 11.22 -16.55 -15.29
N SER A 360 11.05 -17.69 -14.63
CA SER A 360 12.08 -18.73 -14.51
C SER A 360 11.41 -20.10 -14.45
N GLU A 361 11.97 -21.08 -15.18
CA GLU A 361 11.50 -22.48 -15.14
C GLU A 361 9.99 -22.65 -15.39
N GLY A 362 9.44 -21.88 -16.33
CA GLY A 362 8.02 -21.92 -16.68
C GLY A 362 7.07 -21.34 -15.62
N LYS A 363 7.59 -20.69 -14.58
CA LYS A 363 6.82 -20.01 -13.54
C LYS A 363 7.05 -18.50 -13.59
N PHE A 364 6.06 -17.77 -13.11
CA PHE A 364 6.12 -16.33 -12.89
C PHE A 364 6.16 -16.06 -11.39
N ILE A 365 7.16 -15.32 -10.96
CA ILE A 365 7.49 -15.04 -9.57
C ILE A 365 7.29 -13.55 -9.31
N ILE A 366 6.60 -13.20 -8.23
CA ILE A 366 6.67 -11.87 -7.65
C ILE A 366 7.76 -11.90 -6.59
N GLY A 367 8.75 -11.03 -6.73
CA GLY A 367 9.88 -10.93 -5.82
C GLY A 367 10.22 -9.49 -5.46
N VAL A 368 11.11 -9.33 -4.49
CA VAL A 368 11.65 -8.03 -4.08
C VAL A 368 13.18 -8.12 -3.92
N MET A 369 13.86 -7.01 -4.17
CA MET A 369 15.30 -6.82 -3.92
C MET A 369 15.58 -5.38 -3.49
N ARG A 370 16.73 -5.12 -2.89
CA ARG A 370 17.16 -3.74 -2.60
C ARG A 370 17.55 -3.01 -3.90
N PRO A 371 17.56 -1.67 -3.94
CA PRO A 371 18.04 -0.89 -5.09
C PRO A 371 19.48 -1.14 -5.52
N ASP A 372 20.30 -1.78 -4.68
CA ASP A 372 21.65 -2.23 -5.01
C ASP A 372 21.73 -3.67 -5.55
N GLY A 373 20.58 -4.35 -5.68
CA GLY A 373 20.47 -5.74 -6.15
C GLY A 373 20.64 -6.78 -5.05
N LYS A 374 21.00 -6.40 -3.82
CA LYS A 374 21.17 -7.36 -2.72
C LYS A 374 19.83 -7.80 -2.14
N GLY A 375 19.83 -8.98 -1.53
CA GLY A 375 18.67 -9.51 -0.80
C GLY A 375 17.48 -9.83 -1.70
N GLU A 376 17.74 -10.26 -2.94
CA GLU A 376 16.69 -10.82 -3.81
C GLU A 376 15.97 -11.96 -3.07
N ARG A 377 14.64 -11.86 -3.01
CA ARG A 377 13.80 -12.92 -2.44
C ARG A 377 12.47 -13.01 -3.16
N GLN A 378 11.96 -14.23 -3.25
CA GLN A 378 10.64 -14.53 -3.78
C GLN A 378 9.58 -14.33 -2.70
N LEU A 379 8.45 -13.72 -3.07
CA LEU A 379 7.26 -13.62 -2.23
C LEU A 379 6.24 -14.70 -2.63
N THR A 380 6.01 -14.86 -3.92
CA THR A 380 5.04 -15.84 -4.44
C THR A 380 5.38 -16.25 -5.86
N SER A 381 4.88 -17.41 -6.28
CA SER A 381 5.01 -17.91 -7.65
C SER A 381 3.69 -18.49 -8.14
N GLY A 382 3.48 -18.46 -9.45
CA GLY A 382 2.28 -19.00 -10.07
C GLY A 382 2.46 -19.25 -11.56
N PHE A 383 1.36 -19.63 -12.21
CA PHE A 383 1.34 -19.85 -13.66
C PHE A 383 1.66 -18.57 -14.42
N HIS A 384 1.07 -17.44 -14.02
CA HIS A 384 1.28 -16.14 -14.64
C HIS A 384 0.95 -15.03 -13.64
N ASN A 385 1.87 -14.79 -12.70
CA ASN A 385 1.81 -13.65 -11.79
C ASN A 385 2.50 -12.45 -12.44
N GLU A 386 1.86 -11.28 -12.45
CA GLU A 386 2.44 -10.09 -13.08
C GLU A 386 1.86 -8.79 -12.52
N GLY A 387 2.49 -7.67 -12.87
CA GLY A 387 2.02 -6.31 -12.55
C GLY A 387 1.98 -5.99 -11.06
N PRO A 388 3.10 -6.17 -10.30
CA PRO A 388 3.12 -5.81 -8.89
C PRO A 388 2.90 -4.30 -8.69
N THR A 389 2.17 -3.93 -7.65
CA THR A 389 1.95 -2.55 -7.19
C THR A 389 1.96 -2.49 -5.67
N TRP A 390 2.57 -1.45 -5.10
CA TRP A 390 2.75 -1.31 -3.66
C TRP A 390 1.58 -0.59 -3.01
N ALA A 391 1.12 -1.10 -1.86
CA ALA A 391 0.40 -0.28 -0.90
C ALA A 391 1.27 0.91 -0.45
N PRO A 392 0.68 2.07 -0.10
CA PRO A 392 1.44 3.30 0.16
C PRO A 392 2.39 3.22 1.35
N ASN A 393 2.21 2.27 2.27
CA ASN A 393 3.12 2.03 3.39
C ASN A 393 4.34 1.15 3.04
N GLY A 394 4.39 0.62 1.80
CA GLY A 394 5.45 -0.26 1.30
C GLY A 394 5.52 -1.63 1.96
N ARG A 395 4.46 -2.11 2.64
CA ARG A 395 4.43 -3.41 3.33
C ARG A 395 3.64 -4.50 2.61
N VAL A 396 2.77 -4.12 1.68
CA VAL A 396 1.89 -5.03 0.94
C VAL A 396 2.03 -4.75 -0.55
N LEU A 397 2.04 -5.83 -1.34
CA LEU A 397 1.99 -5.79 -2.78
C LEU A 397 0.67 -6.36 -3.26
N MET A 398 0.08 -5.75 -4.29
CA MET A 398 -0.96 -6.36 -5.10
C MET A 398 -0.39 -6.71 -6.46
N PHE A 399 -0.89 -7.78 -7.06
CA PHE A 399 -0.54 -8.25 -8.40
C PHE A 399 -1.75 -8.97 -9.00
N PHE A 400 -1.70 -9.33 -10.27
CA PHE A 400 -2.69 -10.22 -10.85
C PHE A 400 -2.09 -11.58 -11.18
N ARG A 401 -2.90 -12.62 -11.08
CA ARG A 401 -2.55 -13.99 -11.47
C ARG A 401 -3.55 -14.51 -12.48
N GLU A 402 -3.07 -14.95 -13.63
CA GLU A 402 -3.90 -15.60 -14.63
C GLU A 402 -4.05 -17.11 -14.35
N SER A 403 -5.29 -17.59 -14.45
CA SER A 403 -5.61 -19.01 -14.31
C SER A 403 -5.53 -19.74 -15.66
N ARG A 404 -5.14 -21.02 -15.64
CA ARG A 404 -5.08 -21.87 -16.85
C ARG A 404 -6.48 -22.21 -17.36
N GLY A 405 -6.58 -22.56 -18.64
CA GLY A 405 -7.82 -23.02 -19.28
C GLY A 405 -8.56 -21.92 -20.05
N SER A 406 -9.49 -22.33 -20.91
CA SER A 406 -10.27 -21.45 -21.81
C SER A 406 -11.29 -20.58 -21.07
N SER A 407 -11.78 -21.05 -19.92
CA SER A 407 -12.66 -20.30 -19.01
C SER A 407 -11.89 -19.50 -17.95
N GLY A 408 -10.56 -19.65 -17.89
CA GLY A 408 -9.71 -18.93 -16.95
C GLY A 408 -9.57 -17.45 -17.28
N GLY A 409 -9.13 -16.68 -16.29
CA GLY A 409 -8.83 -15.27 -16.45
C GLY A 409 -8.02 -14.73 -15.27
N PRO A 410 -7.61 -13.46 -15.36
CA PRO A 410 -6.81 -12.82 -14.33
C PRO A 410 -7.64 -12.53 -13.08
N GLN A 411 -7.04 -12.68 -11.91
CA GLN A 411 -7.62 -12.28 -10.63
C GLN A 411 -6.58 -11.51 -9.82
N LEU A 412 -7.04 -10.61 -8.95
CA LEU A 412 -6.17 -9.82 -8.10
C LEU A 412 -5.81 -10.59 -6.83
N TYR A 413 -4.52 -10.57 -6.50
CA TYR A 413 -3.98 -11.14 -5.27
C TYR A 413 -3.16 -10.07 -4.56
N GLN A 414 -3.20 -10.10 -3.23
CA GLN A 414 -2.28 -9.34 -2.41
C GLN A 414 -1.39 -10.27 -1.60
N ILE A 415 -0.18 -9.81 -1.29
CA ILE A 415 0.77 -10.51 -0.45
C ILE A 415 1.58 -9.49 0.35
N ASP A 416 1.81 -9.78 1.61
CA ASP A 416 2.64 -8.96 2.47
C ASP A 416 4.14 -9.28 2.27
N LEU A 417 5.02 -8.43 2.81
CA LEU A 417 6.45 -8.63 2.67
C LEU A 417 6.98 -9.91 3.33
N THR A 418 6.30 -10.56 4.28
CA THR A 418 6.77 -11.85 4.80
C THR A 418 6.56 -12.98 3.80
N GLY A 419 5.65 -12.82 2.84
CA GLY A 419 5.28 -13.84 1.86
C GLY A 419 4.31 -14.89 2.39
N TYR A 420 3.69 -14.69 3.56
CA TYR A 420 2.84 -15.70 4.20
C TYR A 420 1.34 -15.34 4.20
N ASN A 421 0.98 -14.06 4.06
CA ASN A 421 -0.40 -13.61 4.03
C ASN A 421 -0.85 -13.32 2.58
N GLU A 422 -0.68 -14.30 1.69
CA GLU A 422 -1.24 -14.21 0.33
C GLU A 422 -2.77 -14.36 0.37
N ARG A 423 -3.48 -13.45 -0.31
CA ARG A 423 -4.94 -13.44 -0.33
C ARG A 423 -5.49 -13.05 -1.69
N LEU A 424 -6.55 -13.74 -2.11
CA LEU A 424 -7.39 -13.31 -3.22
C LEU A 424 -8.18 -12.06 -2.84
N VAL A 425 -8.15 -11.03 -3.69
CA VAL A 425 -9.00 -9.85 -3.59
C VAL A 425 -10.25 -10.10 -4.42
N ARG A 426 -11.42 -10.09 -3.78
CA ARG A 426 -12.67 -10.48 -4.44
C ARG A 426 -13.16 -9.38 -5.36
N THR A 427 -13.40 -9.75 -6.63
CA THR A 427 -14.01 -8.90 -7.65
C THR A 427 -15.20 -9.64 -8.28
N PRO A 428 -16.22 -8.94 -8.81
CA PRO A 428 -17.38 -9.60 -9.44
C PRO A 428 -17.04 -10.43 -10.69
N GLY A 429 -15.92 -10.12 -11.34
CA GLY A 429 -15.40 -10.84 -12.49
C GLY A 429 -13.88 -10.92 -12.46
N PHE A 430 -13.26 -11.14 -13.61
CA PHE A 430 -11.81 -11.13 -13.73
C PHE A 430 -11.26 -9.71 -13.56
N ALA A 431 -10.01 -9.62 -13.13
CA ALA A 431 -9.37 -8.36 -12.81
C ALA A 431 -7.85 -8.45 -12.99
N SER A 432 -7.28 -7.50 -13.73
CA SER A 432 -5.86 -7.43 -14.10
C SER A 432 -5.30 -6.02 -13.91
N ASP A 433 -3.99 -5.86 -14.08
CA ASP A 433 -3.28 -4.59 -14.09
C ASP A 433 -3.62 -3.65 -12.91
N PRO A 434 -3.48 -4.09 -11.64
CA PRO A 434 -3.79 -3.25 -10.50
C PRO A 434 -2.80 -2.08 -10.39
N ALA A 435 -3.30 -0.95 -9.92
CA ALA A 435 -2.49 0.13 -9.37
C ALA A 435 -3.11 0.58 -8.03
N TRP A 436 -2.28 0.60 -7.00
CA TRP A 436 -2.68 1.03 -5.66
C TRP A 436 -2.63 2.55 -5.55
N SER A 437 -3.65 3.16 -4.93
CA SER A 437 -3.67 4.59 -4.69
C SER A 437 -2.72 5.00 -3.57
N PRO A 438 -2.28 6.27 -3.55
CA PRO A 438 -1.85 6.93 -2.32
C PRO A 438 -2.96 6.90 -1.26
N LEU A 439 -2.62 7.27 -0.02
CA LEU A 439 -3.62 7.52 1.02
C LEU A 439 -4.61 8.60 0.57
N ILE A 440 -5.89 8.41 0.90
CA ILE A 440 -6.93 9.39 0.63
C ILE A 440 -6.82 10.45 1.73
N ASN A 441 -6.23 11.61 1.41
CA ASN A 441 -6.20 12.75 2.33
C ASN A 441 -7.54 13.48 2.32
#